data_AF-A0A527GIT7-F1
#
_entry.id   AF-A0A527GIT7-F1
#
_cell.length_a   1.000
_cell.length_b   1.000
_cell.length_c   1.000
_cell.angle_alpha   90.00
_cell.angle_beta   90.00
_cell.angle_gamma   90.00
#
_symmetry.space_group_name_H-M   'P 1'
#
loop_
_entity.id
_entity.type
_entity.pdbx_description
1 polymer ?
#
loop_
_entity_poly.entity_id
_entity_poly.type
_entity_poly.pdbx_seq_one_letter_code
_entity_poly.pdbx_strand_id
1 'polypeptide(L)'
;DRQAAVENLLVRPAARLADQRFIIGGAQYPQEFPWSDNIFFVRHLPPADHPAFFSSSRLTLNVTREAMAQKGWCPSGRLFEAAACGVPIVTDTW
;
A
#
# COMPACT_ATOMS: atom_id res chain seq x y z
N ASP A 1 3.35 -8.90 9.47
CA ASP A 1 3.82 -7.66 10.16
C ASP A 1 3.01 -6.41 9.79
N ARG A 2 2.18 -6.42 8.72
CA ARG A 2 1.43 -5.24 8.28
C ARG A 2 -0.04 -5.51 7.95
N GLN A 3 -0.51 -6.73 8.21
CA GLN A 3 -1.83 -7.21 7.79
C GLN A 3 -2.95 -6.34 8.39
N ALA A 4 -2.91 -6.08 9.70
CA ALA A 4 -3.92 -5.26 10.37
C ALA A 4 -3.98 -3.83 9.81
N ALA A 5 -2.83 -3.22 9.50
CA ALA A 5 -2.79 -1.88 8.93
C ALA A 5 -3.31 -1.86 7.47
N VAL A 6 -2.95 -2.85 6.65
CA VAL A 6 -3.51 -2.99 5.29
C VAL A 6 -5.03 -3.21 5.34
N GLU A 7 -5.52 -4.03 6.28
CA GLU A 7 -6.95 -4.24 6.46
C GLU A 7 -7.68 -2.94 6.85
N ASN A 8 -7.12 -2.18 7.78
CA ASN A 8 -7.73 -0.94 8.26
C ASN A 8 -7.66 0.21 7.27
N LEU A 9 -6.54 0.36 6.55
CA LEU A 9 -6.23 1.52 5.71
C LEU A 9 -6.50 1.30 4.22
N LEU A 10 -6.71 0.05 3.79
CA LEU A 10 -7.00 -0.27 2.38
C LEU A 10 -8.26 -1.14 2.23
N VAL A 11 -8.33 -2.30 2.89
CA VAL A 11 -9.45 -3.25 2.69
C VAL A 11 -10.79 -2.65 3.16
N ARG A 12 -10.86 -2.14 4.39
CA ARG A 12 -12.08 -1.53 4.92
C ARG A 12 -12.52 -0.30 4.11
N PRO A 13 -11.63 0.63 3.70
CA PRO A 13 -11.97 1.69 2.76
C PRO A 13 -12.46 1.18 1.41
N ALA A 14 -11.84 0.14 0.84
CA ALA A 14 -12.25 -0.45 -0.42
C ALA A 14 -13.68 -1.00 -0.36
N ALA A 15 -14.06 -1.65 0.74
CA ALA A 15 -15.42 -2.12 0.96
C ALA A 15 -16.45 -0.99 1.09
N ARG A 16 -16.06 0.19 1.59
CA ARG A 16 -16.94 1.36 1.74
C ARG A 16 -17.04 2.22 0.48
N LEU A 17 -16.09 2.08 -0.44
CA LEU A 17 -15.96 2.88 -1.65
C LEU A 17 -15.97 1.96 -2.88
N ALA A 18 -17.06 1.22 -3.07
CA ALA A 18 -17.19 0.20 -4.12
C ALA A 18 -16.94 0.75 -5.54
N ASP A 19 -17.23 2.03 -5.79
CA ASP A 19 -17.02 2.69 -7.08
C ASP A 19 -15.56 3.14 -7.33
N GLN A 20 -14.68 3.05 -6.32
CA GLN A 20 -13.27 3.40 -6.43
C GLN A 20 -12.42 2.16 -6.62
N ARG A 21 -11.31 2.29 -7.36
CA ARG A 21 -10.36 1.20 -7.58
C ARG A 21 -9.20 1.28 -6.60
N PHE A 22 -8.84 0.13 -6.04
CA PHE A 22 -7.71 -0.04 -5.13
C PHE A 22 -6.73 -1.01 -5.78
N ILE A 23 -5.43 -0.74 -5.65
CA ILE A 23 -4.40 -1.62 -6.18
C ILE A 23 -3.36 -1.90 -5.11
N ILE A 24 -3.02 -3.18 -4.97
CA ILE A 24 -2.00 -3.66 -4.04
C ILE A 24 -0.83 -4.17 -4.87
N GLY A 25 0.34 -3.57 -4.68
CA GLY A 25 1.61 -4.05 -5.21
C GLY A 25 2.42 -4.77 -4.14
N GLY A 26 2.79 -6.02 -4.37
CA GLY A 26 3.64 -6.77 -3.44
C GLY A 26 3.36 -8.27 -3.44
N ALA A 27 3.92 -8.95 -2.45
CA ALA A 27 3.83 -10.39 -2.32
C ALA A 27 3.49 -10.80 -0.88
N GLN A 28 3.24 -12.10 -0.69
CA GLN A 28 3.04 -12.72 0.62
C GLN A 28 1.74 -12.31 1.35
N TYR A 29 0.65 -12.14 0.60
CA TYR A 29 -0.68 -12.10 1.19
C TYR A 29 -1.20 -13.52 1.47
N PRO A 30 -1.92 -13.74 2.59
CA PRO A 30 -2.51 -15.03 2.89
C PRO A 30 -3.49 -15.46 1.79
N GLN A 31 -3.69 -16.77 1.66
CA GLN A 31 -4.64 -17.32 0.68
C GLN A 31 -6.05 -16.79 0.92
N GLU A 32 -6.43 -16.63 2.19
CA GLU A 32 -7.71 -16.08 2.65
C GLU A 32 -7.60 -14.57 2.92
N PHE A 33 -7.07 -13.81 1.97
CA PHE A 33 -7.10 -12.35 2.06
C PHE A 33 -8.50 -11.82 1.69
N PRO A 34 -9.06 -10.85 2.43
CA PRO A 34 -10.41 -10.31 2.20
C PRO A 34 -10.47 -9.41 0.96
N TRP A 35 -10.37 -10.02 -0.23
CA TRP A 35 -10.52 -9.31 -1.50
C TRP A 35 -11.96 -8.82 -1.70
N SER A 36 -12.10 -7.62 -2.24
CA SER A 36 -13.35 -7.11 -2.82
C SER A 36 -13.16 -6.89 -4.32
N ASP A 37 -14.25 -6.82 -5.08
CA ASP A 37 -14.24 -6.74 -6.55
C ASP A 37 -13.47 -5.51 -7.10
N ASN A 38 -13.29 -4.49 -6.28
CA ASN A 38 -12.57 -3.27 -6.60
C ASN A 38 -11.11 -3.24 -6.11
N ILE A 39 -10.59 -4.35 -5.55
CA ILE A 39 -9.18 -4.50 -5.19
C ILE A 39 -8.47 -5.34 -6.25
N PHE A 40 -7.47 -4.73 -6.88
CA PHE A 40 -6.59 -5.35 -7.87
C PHE A 40 -5.23 -5.67 -7.23
N PHE A 41 -4.60 -6.76 -7.67
CA PHE A 41 -3.35 -7.24 -7.08
C PHE A 41 -2.26 -7.44 -8.14
N VAL A 42 -1.09 -6.86 -7.88
CA VAL A 42 0.13 -7.03 -8.68
C VAL A 42 1.16 -7.78 -7.85
N ARG A 43 1.33 -9.07 -8.13
CA ARG A 43 2.17 -10.00 -7.36
C ARG A 43 3.66 -9.65 -7.37
N HIS A 44 4.14 -9.17 -8.52
CA HIS A 44 5.54 -8.78 -8.69
C HIS A 44 5.57 -7.50 -9.50
N LEU A 45 5.98 -6.41 -8.85
CA LEU A 45 6.18 -5.11 -9.47
C LEU A 45 7.69 -4.85 -9.50
N PRO A 46 8.35 -4.92 -10.68
CA PRO A 46 9.78 -4.68 -10.77
C PRO A 46 10.09 -3.19 -10.55
N PRO A 47 11.32 -2.84 -10.12
CA PRO A 47 11.70 -1.45 -9.84
C PRO A 47 11.44 -0.45 -10.96
N ALA A 48 11.58 -0.89 -12.22
CA ALA A 48 11.31 -0.04 -13.39
C ALA A 48 9.85 0.44 -13.46
N ASP A 49 8.91 -0.33 -12.91
CA ASP A 49 7.48 -0.04 -12.95
C ASP A 49 7.00 0.73 -11.71
N HIS A 50 7.84 0.91 -10.69
CA HIS A 50 7.45 1.63 -9.47
C HIS A 50 6.96 3.06 -9.76
N PRO A 51 7.63 3.87 -10.62
CA PRO A 51 7.17 5.23 -10.88
C PRO A 51 5.79 5.26 -11.52
N ALA A 52 5.55 4.37 -12.49
CA ALA A 52 4.24 4.25 -13.14
C ALA A 52 3.16 3.80 -12.15
N PHE A 53 3.46 2.82 -11.30
CA PHE A 53 2.55 2.34 -10.28
C PHE A 53 2.17 3.45 -9.29
N PHE A 54 3.15 4.13 -8.70
CA PHE A 54 2.89 5.20 -7.73
C PHE A 54 2.14 6.37 -8.38
N SER A 55 2.55 6.80 -9.57
CA SER A 55 1.98 7.98 -10.25
C SER A 55 0.59 7.71 -10.88
N SER A 56 0.21 6.44 -11.05
CA SER A 56 -1.13 6.07 -11.53
C SER A 56 -2.23 6.22 -10.47
N SER A 57 -1.85 6.33 -9.18
CA SER A 57 -2.78 6.38 -8.06
C SER A 57 -3.06 7.81 -7.63
N ARG A 58 -4.32 8.14 -7.30
CA ARG A 58 -4.68 9.45 -6.73
C ARG A 58 -4.03 9.68 -5.37
N LEU A 59 -3.89 8.61 -4.59
CA LEU A 59 -3.24 8.55 -3.29
C LEU A 59 -2.40 7.28 -3.24
N THR A 60 -1.16 7.39 -2.79
CA THR A 60 -0.29 6.24 -2.53
C THR A 60 -0.29 5.93 -1.03
N LEU A 61 -0.74 4.74 -0.66
CA LEU A 61 -0.67 4.26 0.72
C LEU A 61 0.66 3.53 0.95
N ASN A 62 1.48 4.04 1.88
CA ASN A 62 2.67 3.35 2.36
C ASN A 62 2.45 2.90 3.81
N VAL A 63 2.41 1.59 4.03
CA VAL A 63 2.27 1.00 5.37
C VAL A 63 3.63 0.48 5.83
N THR A 64 4.11 1.02 6.94
CA THR A 64 5.36 0.61 7.57
C THR A 64 5.19 -0.77 8.24
N ARG A 65 6.25 -1.59 8.22
CA ARG A 65 6.23 -2.88 8.94
C ARG A 65 6.19 -2.60 10.44
N GLU A 66 5.40 -3.34 11.20
CA GLU A 66 5.24 -3.14 12.64
C GLU A 66 6.58 -3.06 13.40
N ALA A 67 7.54 -3.93 13.09
CA ALA A 67 8.86 -3.91 13.72
C ALA A 67 9.68 -2.63 13.43
N MET A 68 9.42 -1.96 12.31
CA MET A 68 10.02 -0.66 11.97
C MET A 68 9.28 0.48 12.66
N ALA A 69 7.96 0.42 12.69
CA ALA A 69 7.12 1.39 13.40
C ALA A 69 7.43 1.43 14.90
N GLN A 70 7.62 0.26 15.53
CA GLN A 70 8.00 0.17 16.95
C GLN A 70 9.36 0.80 17.28
N LYS A 71 10.27 0.90 16.30
CA LYS A 71 11.57 1.56 16.49
C LYS A 71 11.49 3.07 16.32
N GLY A 72 10.39 3.58 15.77
CA GLY A 72 10.17 5.00 15.46
C GLY A 72 11.10 5.52 14.36
N TRP A 73 10.63 6.55 13.64
CA TRP A 73 11.44 7.34 12.69
C TRP A 73 12.22 6.51 11.63
N CYS A 74 11.71 5.33 11.26
CA CYS A 74 12.37 4.39 10.36
C CYS A 74 11.45 4.02 9.18
N PRO A 75 11.27 4.91 8.18
CA PRO A 75 10.44 4.63 7.03
C PRO A 75 11.05 3.56 6.13
N SER A 76 10.20 2.85 5.38
CA SER A 76 10.66 1.95 4.33
C SER A 76 11.22 2.71 3.13
N GLY A 77 12.17 2.10 2.40
CA GLY A 77 12.67 2.66 1.14
C GLY A 77 11.57 2.99 0.13
N ARG A 78 10.46 2.24 0.17
CA ARG A 78 9.27 2.47 -0.67
C ARG A 78 8.59 3.80 -0.40
N LEU A 79 8.68 4.34 0.82
CA LEU A 79 8.16 5.67 1.12
C LEU A 79 8.91 6.73 0.30
N PHE A 80 10.24 6.63 0.27
CA PHE A 80 11.09 7.56 -0.48
C PHE A 80 10.94 7.39 -1.99
N GLU A 81 10.77 6.16 -2.49
CA GLU A 81 10.47 5.93 -3.91
C GLU A 81 9.15 6.58 -4.33
N ALA A 82 8.09 6.44 -3.52
CA ALA A 82 6.83 7.13 -3.76
C ALA A 82 7.02 8.67 -3.71
N ALA A 83 7.77 9.17 -2.71
CA ALA A 83 8.00 10.61 -2.56
C ALA A 83 8.76 11.19 -3.76
N ALA A 84 9.74 10.46 -4.30
CA ALA A 84 10.48 10.84 -5.50
C ALA A 84 9.59 10.94 -6.75
N CYS A 85 8.43 10.28 -6.75
CA CYS A 85 7.44 10.37 -7.83
C CYS A 85 6.50 11.60 -7.69
N GLY A 86 6.61 12.40 -6.63
CA GLY A 86 5.79 13.60 -6.43
C GLY A 86 4.31 13.32 -6.16
N VAL A 87 3.98 12.10 -5.71
CA VAL A 87 2.59 11.68 -5.49
C VAL A 87 2.12 12.04 -4.08
N PRO A 88 0.81 12.24 -3.86
CA PRO A 88 0.26 12.33 -2.51
C PRO A 88 0.44 10.99 -1.77
N ILE A 89 1.01 11.05 -0.57
CA ILE A 89 1.28 9.86 0.25
C ILE A 89 0.41 9.89 1.51
N VAL A 90 -0.23 8.75 1.76
CA VAL A 90 -0.87 8.43 3.05
C VAL A 90 -0.01 7.37 3.73
N THR A 91 0.28 7.52 5.02
CA THR A 91 1.07 6.55 5.78
C THR A 91 0.48 6.36 7.18
N ASP A 92 0.83 5.25 7.82
CA ASP A 92 0.47 4.95 9.20
C ASP A 92 1.18 5.88 10.20
N THR A 93 0.69 5.92 11.43
CA THR A 93 1.32 6.70 12.51
C THR A 93 2.42 5.85 13.16
N TRP A 94 3.68 6.14 12.85
CA TRP A 94 4.88 5.49 13.37
C TRP A 94 5.87 6.51 13.93
#